data_AF-A0A7C4NA76-F1
#
_entry.id   AF-A0A7C4NA76-F1
#
_cell.length_a   1.000
_cell.length_b   1.000
_cell.length_c   1.000
_cell.angle_alpha   90.00
_cell.angle_beta   90.00
_cell.angle_gamma   90.00
#
_symmetry.space_group_name_H-M   'P 1'
#
loop_
_entity.id
_entity.type
_entity.pdbx_description
1 polymer ?
#
loop_
_entity_poly.entity_id
_entity_poly.type
_entity_poly.pdbx_seq_one_letter_code
_entity_poly.pdbx_strand_id
1 'polypeptide(L)'
;MNKRILSMGALALVAVLILSACSAWPSVPVSSGPGSLMGNGGMMGNHGMMGNNGMMGGYSYNPAVPAIPSTPIGATAEPVDREIQISAANFRFIPDQVSVKPGETVRFVITNQDNALHNFVVQDAGLPYLPLPAGATQSIVWTAPAKASTYTAICTFHAGMSLLIVVGN
;
A
#
# COMPACT_ATOMS: atom_id res chain seq x y z
N MET A 1 46.46 -7.45 -51.24
CA MET A 1 45.83 -6.68 -50.15
C MET A 1 44.79 -7.57 -49.44
N ASN A 2 45.24 -8.11 -48.31
CA ASN A 2 44.60 -8.66 -47.12
C ASN A 2 43.19 -9.30 -47.19
N LYS A 3 43.17 -10.64 -47.13
CA LYS A 3 42.08 -11.48 -46.62
C LYS A 3 42.25 -11.64 -45.10
N ARG A 4 41.19 -11.50 -44.30
CA ARG A 4 41.11 -11.91 -42.87
C ARG A 4 39.94 -12.90 -42.76
N ILE A 5 40.15 -14.20 -42.89
CA ILE A 5 40.46 -15.21 -41.85
C ILE A 5 39.37 -15.30 -40.76
N LEU A 6 38.61 -16.42 -40.83
CA LEU A 6 37.69 -16.97 -39.83
C LEU A 6 38.43 -17.29 -38.52
N SER A 7 37.72 -17.21 -37.38
CA SER A 7 38.01 -18.04 -36.22
C SER A 7 36.71 -18.55 -35.60
N MET A 8 36.48 -19.85 -35.76
CA MET A 8 35.57 -20.67 -34.97
C MET A 8 36.12 -20.80 -33.55
N GLY A 9 35.25 -20.86 -32.54
CA GLY A 9 35.59 -21.21 -31.17
C GLY A 9 34.38 -21.83 -30.50
N ALA A 10 34.34 -23.16 -30.52
CA ALA A 10 33.25 -23.99 -30.01
C ALA A 10 33.60 -24.59 -28.65
N LEU A 11 32.54 -24.98 -27.93
CA LEU A 11 32.46 -26.01 -26.88
C LEU A 11 33.24 -25.79 -25.56
N ALA A 12 32.46 -25.63 -24.49
CA ALA A 12 32.64 -26.43 -23.28
C ALA A 12 31.25 -26.93 -22.80
N LEU A 13 31.08 -28.24 -22.87
CA LEU A 13 29.97 -29.05 -22.34
C LEU A 13 30.39 -29.59 -20.95
N VAL A 14 29.45 -30.25 -20.26
CA VAL A 14 29.59 -31.11 -19.04
C VAL A 14 29.30 -30.36 -17.72
N ALA A 15 28.42 -30.78 -16.80
CA ALA A 15 27.64 -32.01 -16.59
C ALA A 15 26.33 -31.75 -15.83
N VAL A 16 25.34 -32.60 -16.11
CA VAL A 16 24.11 -32.86 -15.33
C VAL A 16 24.44 -33.89 -14.23
N LEU A 17 23.78 -33.82 -13.06
CA LEU A 17 23.04 -34.95 -12.41
C LEU A 17 22.73 -34.73 -10.90
N ILE A 18 21.42 -34.59 -10.63
CA ILE A 18 20.55 -35.26 -9.61
C ILE A 18 20.76 -35.06 -8.09
N LEU A 19 19.68 -34.67 -7.39
CA LEU A 19 18.96 -35.38 -6.29
C LEU A 19 17.91 -34.41 -5.70
N SER A 20 16.62 -34.51 -6.06
CA SER A 20 15.60 -35.36 -5.45
C SER A 20 15.57 -35.31 -3.91
N ALA A 21 14.64 -34.53 -3.36
CA ALA A 21 13.98 -34.84 -2.09
C ALA A 21 12.62 -34.12 -2.01
N CYS A 22 11.58 -34.94 -1.90
CA CYS A 22 10.21 -34.55 -1.59
C CYS A 22 10.05 -34.34 -0.07
N SER A 23 8.97 -33.66 0.30
CA SER A 23 8.26 -33.68 1.61
C SER A 23 8.94 -33.14 2.86
N ALA A 24 8.33 -32.10 3.46
CA ALA A 24 7.65 -32.22 4.76
C ALA A 24 7.05 -30.87 5.17
N TRP A 25 5.74 -30.84 5.39
CA TRP A 25 5.04 -29.70 5.97
C TRP A 25 5.25 -29.73 7.50
N PRO A 26 5.59 -28.62 8.16
CA PRO A 26 5.63 -28.61 9.61
C PRO A 26 4.20 -28.60 10.17
N SER A 27 3.86 -29.72 10.79
CA SER A 27 2.68 -29.93 11.64
C SER A 27 2.68 -28.97 12.84
N VAL A 28 1.54 -28.31 13.05
CA VAL A 28 1.23 -27.52 14.24
C VAL A 28 1.21 -28.40 15.51
N PRO A 29 1.87 -28.00 16.61
CA PRO A 29 1.74 -28.71 17.88
C PRO A 29 0.45 -28.29 18.60
N VAL A 30 -0.49 -29.23 18.75
CA VAL A 30 -1.54 -29.18 19.76
C VAL A 30 -0.89 -29.52 21.11
N SER A 31 -0.77 -28.52 21.99
CA SER A 31 -0.36 -28.73 23.38
C SER A 31 -1.58 -28.96 24.26
N SER A 32 -1.92 -30.22 24.47
CA SER A 32 -2.78 -30.67 25.57
C SER A 32 -1.90 -30.94 26.80
N GLY A 33 -2.04 -30.10 27.84
CA GLY A 33 -1.42 -30.29 29.16
C GLY A 33 -2.48 -30.56 30.24
N PRO A 34 -2.23 -31.46 31.21
CA PRO A 34 -3.21 -31.95 32.18
C PRO A 34 -3.30 -31.07 33.43
N GLY A 35 -4.40 -31.24 34.17
CA GLY A 35 -4.78 -30.39 35.30
C GLY A 35 -4.14 -30.70 36.66
N SER A 36 -4.70 -29.96 37.63
CA SER A 36 -4.62 -30.06 39.11
C SER A 36 -3.57 -29.18 39.79
N LEU A 37 -4.04 -28.21 40.58
CA LEU A 37 -3.76 -28.10 42.02
C LEU A 37 -4.55 -26.93 42.65
N MET A 38 -5.20 -27.23 43.78
CA MET A 38 -6.07 -26.37 44.57
C MET A 38 -5.30 -25.41 45.49
N GLY A 39 -5.90 -24.23 45.71
CA GLY A 39 -6.12 -23.64 47.05
C GLY A 39 -5.00 -22.81 47.68
N ASN A 40 -5.29 -21.56 48.03
CA ASN A 40 -5.50 -21.14 49.44
C ASN A 40 -5.77 -19.61 49.54
N GLY A 41 -6.67 -19.23 50.46
CA GLY A 41 -6.53 -18.02 51.29
C GLY A 41 -7.17 -16.72 50.78
N GLY A 42 -8.22 -16.27 51.48
CA GLY A 42 -9.03 -15.09 51.14
C GLY A 42 -8.44 -13.73 51.51
N MET A 43 -9.20 -12.67 51.19
CA MET A 43 -9.45 -11.52 52.07
C MET A 43 -10.52 -10.59 51.48
N MET A 44 -11.25 -9.97 52.41
CA MET A 44 -12.51 -9.27 52.31
C MET A 44 -12.43 -7.88 51.66
N GLY A 45 -13.51 -7.49 50.99
CA GLY A 45 -14.30 -6.31 51.34
C GLY A 45 -13.77 -4.92 50.97
N ASN A 46 -14.47 -4.25 50.05
CA ASN A 46 -14.89 -2.87 50.31
C ASN A 46 -16.15 -2.51 49.50
N HIS A 47 -17.24 -2.22 50.19
CA HIS A 47 -18.41 -1.53 49.63
C HIS A 47 -18.11 -0.04 49.52
N GLY A 48 -18.44 0.59 48.39
CA GLY A 48 -18.26 2.03 48.20
C GLY A 48 -19.21 2.64 47.17
N MET A 49 -20.37 3.08 47.68
CA MET A 49 -21.22 4.18 47.22
C MET A 49 -22.15 4.05 45.99
N MET A 50 -23.43 4.23 46.30
CA MET A 50 -24.57 4.52 45.43
C MET A 50 -24.44 5.92 44.80
N GLY A 51 -25.07 6.10 43.64
CA GLY A 51 -24.91 7.26 42.78
C GLY A 51 -25.71 8.51 43.12
N ASN A 52 -25.77 9.42 42.15
CA ASN A 52 -26.90 10.34 41.98
C ASN A 52 -26.90 10.94 40.56
N ASN A 53 -28.10 11.35 40.16
CA ASN A 53 -28.52 11.86 38.86
C ASN A 53 -27.78 13.13 38.38
N GLY A 54 -27.67 13.27 37.04
CA GLY A 54 -27.84 14.56 36.36
C GLY A 54 -26.67 15.04 35.50
N MET A 55 -26.76 14.86 34.17
CA MET A 55 -26.57 15.95 33.21
C MET A 55 -26.94 15.53 31.78
N MET A 56 -28.05 16.11 31.30
CA MET A 56 -28.40 16.26 29.90
C MET A 56 -27.44 17.22 29.20
N GLY A 57 -27.19 16.97 27.92
CA GLY A 57 -27.11 18.03 26.90
C GLY A 57 -25.78 18.77 26.79
N GLY A 58 -24.92 18.27 25.90
CA GLY A 58 -23.76 19.02 25.42
C GLY A 58 -23.44 18.63 23.99
N TYR A 59 -24.16 19.21 23.03
CA TYR A 59 -23.72 19.28 21.64
C TYR A 59 -22.46 20.17 21.60
N SER A 60 -21.31 19.56 21.87
CA SER A 60 -20.02 20.22 21.70
C SER A 60 -19.52 19.91 20.29
N TYR A 61 -19.57 20.92 19.43
CA TYR A 61 -18.87 20.95 18.16
C TYR A 61 -17.37 20.72 18.43
N ASN A 62 -16.87 19.52 18.12
CA ASN A 62 -15.45 19.23 18.17
C ASN A 62 -14.79 19.80 16.91
N PRO A 63 -13.82 20.72 16.99
CA PRO A 63 -13.06 21.13 15.81
C PRO A 63 -12.31 19.90 15.28
N ALA A 64 -12.36 19.71 13.96
CA ALA A 64 -11.77 18.59 13.25
C ALA A 64 -10.33 18.30 13.70
N VAL A 65 -10.16 17.25 14.50
CA VAL A 65 -8.88 16.57 14.64
C VAL A 65 -8.65 15.85 13.31
N PRO A 66 -7.51 16.07 12.61
CA PRO A 66 -7.19 15.29 11.42
C PRO A 66 -7.29 13.81 11.77
N ALA A 67 -8.14 13.07 11.04
CA ALA A 67 -8.19 11.63 11.19
C ALA A 67 -6.81 11.09 10.81
N ILE A 68 -6.04 10.68 11.81
CA ILE A 68 -4.79 9.95 11.58
C ILE A 68 -5.23 8.60 11.02
N PRO A 69 -4.83 8.23 9.78
CA PRO A 69 -5.17 6.91 9.26
C PRO A 69 -4.62 5.87 10.23
N SER A 70 -5.53 5.11 10.83
CA SER A 70 -5.17 4.04 11.75
C SER A 70 -4.67 2.87 10.91
N THR A 71 -3.36 2.82 10.65
CA THR A 71 -2.76 1.61 10.08
C THR A 71 -3.02 0.44 11.04
N PRO A 72 -3.67 -0.65 10.59
CA PRO A 72 -3.86 -1.83 11.42
C PRO A 72 -2.51 -2.32 11.93
N ILE A 73 -2.38 -2.50 13.24
CA ILE A 73 -1.22 -3.16 13.86
C ILE A 73 -1.19 -4.59 13.33
N GLY A 74 -0.20 -4.91 12.49
CA GLY A 74 -0.02 -6.24 11.91
C GLY A 74 -0.24 -6.37 10.40
N ALA A 75 -0.58 -5.29 9.68
CA ALA A 75 -0.52 -5.29 8.22
C ALA A 75 0.93 -5.07 7.77
N THR A 76 1.55 -6.09 7.17
CA THR A 76 2.82 -5.91 6.46
C THR A 76 2.55 -4.97 5.29
N ALA A 77 3.10 -3.76 5.33
CA ALA A 77 3.00 -2.83 4.20
C ALA A 77 3.58 -3.51 2.95
N GLU A 78 2.83 -3.49 1.85
CA GLU A 78 3.33 -3.92 0.53
C GLU A 78 4.67 -3.21 0.27
N PRO A 79 5.75 -3.95 -0.05
CA PRO A 79 7.03 -3.34 -0.35
C PRO A 79 6.90 -2.48 -1.61
N VAL A 80 7.38 -1.25 -1.54
CA VAL A 80 7.41 -0.32 -2.68
C VAL A 80 8.84 0.17 -2.89
N ASP A 81 9.22 0.40 -4.15
CA ASP A 81 10.52 0.94 -4.52
C ASP A 81 10.65 2.43 -4.15
N ARG A 82 9.56 3.19 -4.33
CA ARG A 82 9.46 4.59 -3.88
C ARG A 82 8.02 5.10 -3.78
N GLU A 83 7.89 6.25 -3.15
CA GLU A 83 6.66 7.04 -3.17
C GLU A 83 6.74 8.17 -4.21
N ILE A 84 5.60 8.51 -4.81
CA ILE A 84 5.43 9.63 -5.73
C ILE A 84 4.36 10.53 -5.13
N GLN A 85 4.76 11.73 -4.72
CA GLN A 85 3.88 12.73 -4.12
C GLN A 85 3.16 13.51 -5.23
N ILE A 86 1.84 13.58 -5.15
CA ILE A 86 0.98 14.31 -6.09
C ILE A 86 0.05 15.22 -5.28
N SER A 87 -0.09 16.46 -5.68
CA SER A 87 -1.10 17.38 -5.13
C SER A 87 -2.22 17.58 -6.14
N ALA A 88 -3.47 17.45 -5.71
CA ALA A 88 -4.63 17.95 -6.42
C ALA A 88 -4.94 19.36 -5.89
N ALA A 89 -4.60 20.39 -6.66
CA ALA A 89 -4.75 21.78 -6.28
C ALA A 89 -5.09 22.64 -7.49
N ASN A 90 -5.97 23.62 -7.32
CA ASN A 90 -6.47 24.49 -8.40
C ASN A 90 -6.99 23.68 -9.59
N PHE A 91 -7.71 22.58 -9.34
CA PHE A 91 -8.24 21.68 -10.37
C PHE A 91 -7.15 21.10 -11.30
N ARG A 92 -5.94 20.90 -10.77
CA ARG A 92 -4.80 20.29 -11.48
C ARG A 92 -4.13 19.25 -10.60
N PHE A 93 -3.57 18.21 -11.23
CA PHE A 93 -2.59 17.38 -10.57
C PHE A 93 -1.20 18.00 -10.72
N ILE A 94 -0.43 17.99 -9.64
CA ILE A 94 0.91 18.56 -9.57
C ILE A 94 1.84 17.49 -8.97
N PRO A 95 2.89 17.06 -9.68
CA PRO A 95 3.20 17.43 -11.07
C PRO A 95 2.14 16.92 -12.05
N ASP A 96 2.09 17.48 -13.26
CA ASP A 96 1.22 17.01 -14.35
C ASP A 96 1.87 15.87 -15.17
N GLN A 97 3.13 15.56 -14.90
CA GLN A 97 3.83 14.40 -15.43
C GLN A 97 4.70 13.73 -14.37
N VAL A 98 4.69 12.41 -14.36
CA VAL A 98 5.60 11.58 -13.57
C VAL A 98 6.24 10.52 -14.46
N SER A 99 7.47 10.14 -14.14
CA SER A 99 8.17 9.03 -14.81
C SER A 99 8.37 7.88 -13.83
N VAL A 100 8.22 6.64 -14.29
CA VAL A 100 8.33 5.39 -13.53
C VAL A 100 9.18 4.42 -14.34
N LYS A 101 10.07 3.66 -13.70
CA LYS A 101 10.87 2.67 -14.43
C LYS A 101 10.00 1.46 -14.78
N PRO A 102 10.27 0.77 -15.90
CA PRO A 102 9.57 -0.48 -16.19
C PRO A 102 9.74 -1.50 -15.05
N GLY A 103 8.65 -2.12 -14.61
CA GLY A 103 8.63 -3.09 -13.50
C GLY A 103 8.69 -2.49 -12.09
N GLU A 104 8.79 -1.16 -11.94
CA GLU A 104 8.89 -0.51 -10.64
C GLU A 104 7.55 -0.50 -9.91
N THR A 105 7.58 -0.81 -8.61
CA THR A 105 6.43 -0.73 -7.71
C THR A 105 6.47 0.60 -6.97
N VAL A 106 5.54 1.49 -7.28
CA VAL A 106 5.44 2.82 -6.68
C VAL A 106 4.20 2.93 -5.80
N ARG A 107 4.27 3.76 -4.77
CA ARG A 107 3.11 4.28 -4.06
C ARG A 107 2.82 5.69 -4.54
N PHE A 108 1.70 5.89 -5.22
CA PHE A 108 1.20 7.24 -5.43
C PHE A 108 0.58 7.73 -4.11
N VAL A 109 1.04 8.88 -3.63
CA VAL A 109 0.51 9.55 -2.44
C VAL A 109 -0.10 10.87 -2.93
N ILE A 110 -1.42 10.92 -2.98
CA ILE A 110 -2.16 12.03 -3.57
C ILE A 110 -2.87 12.82 -2.48
N THR A 111 -2.52 14.09 -2.33
CA THR A 111 -3.16 15.01 -1.39
C THR A 111 -4.08 15.96 -2.14
N ASN A 112 -5.36 15.94 -1.80
CA ASN A 112 -6.30 16.93 -2.28
C ASN A 112 -6.26 18.18 -1.40
N GLN A 113 -5.76 19.27 -1.98
CA GLN A 113 -5.65 20.58 -1.33
C GLN A 113 -6.83 21.50 -1.69
N ASP A 114 -7.68 21.08 -2.62
CA ASP A 114 -8.91 21.79 -2.95
C ASP A 114 -10.04 21.45 -1.97
N ASN A 115 -11.03 22.34 -1.91
CA ASN A 115 -12.30 22.09 -1.20
C ASN A 115 -13.28 21.23 -2.04
N ALA A 116 -12.94 20.94 -3.30
CA ALA A 116 -13.73 20.12 -4.20
C ALA A 116 -13.35 18.64 -4.07
N LEU A 117 -14.33 17.75 -4.26
CA LEU A 117 -14.08 16.31 -4.39
C LEU A 117 -13.39 16.02 -5.72
N HIS A 118 -12.26 15.32 -5.68
CA HIS A 118 -11.59 14.81 -6.86
C HIS A 118 -11.60 13.28 -6.88
N ASN A 119 -11.06 12.71 -7.94
CA ASN A 119 -10.72 11.30 -8.02
C ASN A 119 -9.45 11.12 -8.87
N PHE A 120 -8.81 9.97 -8.70
CA PHE A 120 -7.64 9.58 -9.47
C PHE A 120 -7.97 8.27 -10.19
N VAL A 121 -8.23 8.37 -11.49
CA VAL A 121 -8.56 7.23 -12.35
C VAL A 121 -7.49 7.11 -13.41
N VAL A 122 -6.81 5.97 -13.44
CA VAL A 122 -5.76 5.70 -14.44
C VAL A 122 -6.29 4.72 -15.47
N GLN A 123 -6.50 5.19 -16.70
CA GLN A 123 -7.01 4.36 -17.79
C GLN A 123 -6.01 3.25 -18.13
N ASP A 124 -6.50 2.04 -18.38
CA ASP A 124 -5.72 0.87 -18.82
C ASP A 124 -4.55 0.42 -17.92
N ALA A 125 -4.43 0.97 -16.71
CA ALA A 125 -3.36 0.64 -15.76
C ALA A 125 -3.74 -0.44 -14.73
N GLY A 126 -5.00 -0.89 -14.74
CA GLY A 126 -5.51 -1.87 -13.77
C GLY A 126 -5.67 -1.34 -12.34
N LEU A 127 -5.59 -0.03 -12.14
CA LEU A 127 -5.80 0.58 -10.83
C LEU A 127 -7.30 0.74 -10.53
N PRO A 128 -7.74 0.44 -9.30
CA PRO A 128 -9.10 0.73 -8.88
C PRO A 128 -9.38 2.23 -8.88
N TYR A 129 -10.66 2.56 -8.92
CA TYR A 129 -11.14 3.91 -8.70
C TYR A 129 -10.71 4.44 -7.32
N LEU A 130 -10.04 5.60 -7.29
CA LEU A 130 -9.59 6.22 -6.05
C LEU A 130 -10.28 7.58 -5.83
N PRO A 131 -11.25 7.69 -4.88
CA PRO A 131 -11.82 8.98 -4.51
C PRO A 131 -10.79 9.81 -3.72
N LEU A 132 -10.77 11.11 -3.95
CA LEU A 132 -9.92 12.09 -3.26
C LEU A 132 -10.81 13.14 -2.58
N PRO A 133 -11.34 12.86 -1.38
CA PRO A 133 -12.11 13.84 -0.61
C PRO A 133 -11.34 15.14 -0.38
N ALA A 134 -12.05 16.25 -0.22
CA ALA A 134 -11.46 17.55 0.08
C ALA A 134 -10.57 17.49 1.33
N GLY A 135 -9.36 18.05 1.24
CA GLY A 135 -8.39 18.09 2.35
C GLY A 135 -7.78 16.75 2.77
N ALA A 136 -8.07 15.66 2.06
CA ALA A 136 -7.59 14.31 2.41
C ALA A 136 -6.37 13.89 1.58
N THR A 137 -5.52 13.06 2.19
CA THR A 137 -4.46 12.33 1.50
C THR A 137 -4.87 10.88 1.32
N GLN A 138 -4.73 10.37 0.11
CA GLN A 138 -5.00 8.99 -0.26
C GLN A 138 -3.75 8.38 -0.87
N SER A 139 -3.60 7.06 -0.77
CA SER A 139 -2.48 6.38 -1.41
C SER A 139 -2.92 5.11 -2.11
N ILE A 140 -2.19 4.78 -3.18
CA ILE A 140 -2.41 3.56 -3.96
C ILE A 140 -1.08 3.02 -4.46
N VAL A 141 -0.89 1.70 -4.35
CA VAL A 141 0.30 1.00 -4.84
C VAL A 141 0.04 0.52 -6.26
N TRP A 142 1.05 0.68 -7.12
CA TRP A 142 1.01 0.24 -8.50
C TRP A 142 2.37 -0.29 -8.94
N THR A 143 2.38 -1.45 -9.57
CA THR A 143 3.56 -1.98 -10.26
C THR A 143 3.47 -1.67 -11.74
N ALA A 144 4.43 -0.90 -12.24
CA ALA A 144 4.51 -0.55 -13.65
C ALA A 144 4.76 -1.80 -14.51
N PRO A 145 4.20 -1.88 -15.74
CA PRO A 145 4.55 -2.94 -16.66
C PRO A 145 6.04 -2.97 -16.99
N ALA A 146 6.55 -4.14 -17.36
CA ALA A 146 7.92 -4.31 -17.80
C ALA A 146 8.23 -3.66 -19.17
N LYS A 147 7.20 -3.30 -19.94
CA LYS A 147 7.35 -2.63 -21.24
C LYS A 147 7.07 -1.14 -21.09
N ALA A 148 7.85 -0.32 -21.79
CA ALA A 148 7.60 1.11 -21.86
C ALA A 148 6.19 1.41 -22.39
N SER A 149 5.50 2.32 -21.71
CA SER A 149 4.12 2.70 -21.98
C SER A 149 3.80 4.06 -21.38
N THR A 150 2.65 4.62 -21.73
CA THR A 150 2.14 5.86 -21.14
C THR A 150 0.73 5.64 -20.64
N TYR A 151 0.44 6.17 -19.46
CA TYR A 151 -0.89 6.16 -18.87
C TYR A 151 -1.34 7.58 -18.59
N THR A 152 -2.65 7.81 -18.67
CA THR A 152 -3.24 9.09 -18.26
C THR A 152 -4.08 8.85 -17.02
N ALA A 153 -3.67 9.47 -15.92
CA ALA A 153 -4.52 9.64 -14.77
C ALA A 153 -5.42 10.85 -15.01
N ILE A 154 -6.72 10.72 -14.75
CA ILE A 154 -7.70 11.79 -14.90
C ILE A 154 -8.54 11.95 -13.64
N CYS A 155 -9.01 13.17 -13.42
CA CYS A 155 -10.20 13.38 -12.63
C CYS A 155 -11.43 13.39 -13.56
N THR A 156 -12.45 12.58 -13.26
CA THR A 156 -13.66 12.50 -14.08
C THR A 156 -14.71 13.55 -13.70
N PHE A 157 -14.53 14.25 -12.57
CA PHE A 157 -15.45 15.31 -12.13
C PHE A 157 -15.14 16.68 -12.77
N HIS A 158 -13.88 16.90 -13.17
CA HIS A 158 -13.41 18.20 -13.66
C HIS A 158 -12.63 18.02 -14.97
N ALA A 159 -13.18 18.58 -16.06
CA ALA A 159 -12.57 18.47 -17.37
C ALA A 159 -11.17 19.12 -17.42
N GLY A 160 -10.21 18.44 -18.05
CA GLY A 160 -8.85 18.94 -18.23
C GLY A 160 -7.91 18.69 -17.05
N MET A 161 -8.38 18.06 -15.96
CA MET A 161 -7.54 17.66 -14.84
C MET A 161 -6.93 16.28 -15.11
N SER A 162 -5.68 16.27 -15.58
CA SER A 162 -4.95 15.05 -15.96
C SER A 162 -3.50 15.06 -15.49
N LEU A 163 -2.92 13.86 -15.37
CA LEU A 163 -1.51 13.62 -15.11
C LEU A 163 -1.00 12.51 -16.05
N LEU A 164 0.10 12.76 -16.74
CA LEU A 164 0.78 11.80 -17.60
C LEU A 164 1.76 10.95 -16.79
N ILE A 165 1.58 9.63 -16.82
CA ILE A 165 2.51 8.67 -16.22
C ILE A 165 3.29 8.04 -17.37
N VAL A 166 4.59 8.30 -17.43
CA VAL A 166 5.49 7.68 -18.41
C VAL A 166 6.20 6.50 -17.76
N VAL A 167 6.04 5.32 -18.35
CA VAL A 167 6.84 4.14 -18.01
C VAL A 167 7.97 4.05 -19.02
N GLY A 168 9.19 4.36 -18.60
CA GLY A 168 10.32 4.48 -19.51
C GLY A 168 11.46 5.29 -18.92
N ASN A 169 12.56 5.37 -19.67
CA ASN A 169 13.80 6.02 -19.30
C ASN A 169 14.20 7.04 -20.36
#